data_AF-A0A7W0RMZ1-F1
#
_entry.id   AF-A0A7W0RMZ1-F1
#
_cell.length_a   1.000
_cell.length_b   1.000
_cell.length_c   1.000
_cell.angle_alpha   90.00
_cell.angle_beta   90.00
_cell.angle_gamma   90.00
#
_symmetry.space_group_name_H-M   'P 1'
#
loop_
_entity.id
_entity.type
_entity.pdbx_description
1 polymer ?
#
loop_
_entity_poly.entity_id
_entity_poly.type
_entity_poly.pdbx_seq_one_letter_code
_entity_poly.pdbx_strand_id
1 'polypeptide(L)'
;ARRGRDLAYTTVATLFRILAEKGFVTQTNDERPFRYVPAKSFEEVSGSLLGDLVDRVFSGSREQLLVRLVEDRKLTKKERSVLEDILKDAAKEARR
;
A
#
# COMPACT_ATOMS: atom_id res chain seq x y z
N ALA A 1 -8.35 -1.34 23.20
CA ALA A 1 -7.51 -0.35 22.50
C ALA A 1 -6.17 -1.00 22.16
N ARG A 2 -5.74 -1.05 20.89
CA ARG A 2 -4.38 -1.50 20.54
C ARG A 2 -3.39 -0.53 21.20
N ARG A 3 -2.67 -0.99 22.23
CA ARG A 3 -1.57 -0.24 22.84
C ARG A 3 -0.56 0.04 21.73
N GLY A 4 -0.36 1.32 21.41
CA GLY A 4 0.64 1.75 20.43
C GLY A 4 2.02 1.22 20.85
N ARG A 5 2.87 0.91 19.86
CA ARG A 5 4.25 0.53 20.16
C ARG A 5 4.91 1.68 20.91
N ASP A 6 5.59 1.38 22.01
CA ASP A 6 6.41 2.36 22.71
C ASP A 6 7.59 2.72 21.81
N LEU A 7 7.52 3.91 21.21
CA LEU A 7 8.52 4.40 20.26
C LEU A 7 9.09 5.69 20.84
N ALA A 8 10.41 5.77 20.88
CA ALA A 8 11.09 7.00 21.24
C ALA A 8 10.62 8.15 20.33
N TYR A 9 10.38 9.32 20.93
CA TYR A 9 9.93 10.52 20.22
C TYR A 9 10.82 10.87 19.02
N THR A 10 12.14 10.71 19.18
CA THR A 10 13.14 10.95 18.13
C THR A 10 12.98 10.00 16.94
N THR A 11 12.59 8.73 17.18
CA THR A 11 12.30 7.76 16.12
C THR A 11 11.09 8.21 15.31
N VAL A 12 10.01 8.61 15.97
CA VAL A 12 8.79 9.10 15.29
C VAL A 12 9.10 10.37 14.51
N ALA A 13 9.80 11.33 15.11
CA ALA A 13 10.21 12.56 14.44
C ALA A 13 11.11 12.29 13.22
N THR A 14 12.03 11.33 13.32
CA THR A 14 12.90 10.92 12.20
C THR A 14 12.09 10.28 11.07
N LEU A 15 11.12 9.43 11.39
CA LEU A 15 10.23 8.83 10.38
C LEU A 15 9.43 9.89 9.62
N PHE A 16 8.85 10.87 10.33
CA PHE A 16 8.11 11.96 9.69
C PHE A 16 9.01 12.85 8.82
N ARG A 17 10.24 13.14 9.26
CA ARG A 17 11.23 13.84 8.44
C ARG A 17 11.53 13.08 7.15
N ILE A 18 11.81 11.78 7.24
CA ILE A 18 12.08 10.93 6.06
C ILE A 18 10.86 10.90 5.13
N LEU A 19 9.64 10.82 5.66
CA LEU A 19 8.42 10.85 4.85
C LEU A 19 8.22 12.19 4.16
N ALA A 20 8.57 13.30 4.82
CA ALA A 20 8.51 14.63 4.24
C ALA A 20 9.54 14.81 3.12
N GLU A 21 10.79 14.39 3.36
CA GLU A 21 11.86 14.39 2.35
C GLU A 21 11.51 13.55 1.12
N LYS A 22 10.78 12.44 1.31
CA LYS A 22 10.27 11.59 0.23
C LYS A 22 8.95 12.08 -0.39
N GLY A 23 8.39 13.19 0.08
CA GLY A 23 7.15 13.78 -0.45
C GLY A 23 5.88 12.98 -0.16
N PHE A 24 5.85 12.16 0.90
CA PHE A 24 4.63 11.47 1.34
C PHE A 24 3.78 12.32 2.28
N VAL A 25 4.40 13.27 2.98
CA VAL A 25 3.73 14.21 3.89
C VAL A 25 4.30 15.62 3.73
N THR A 26 3.51 16.62 4.06
CA THR A 26 3.93 18.03 4.06
C THR A 26 3.84 18.59 5.46
N GLN A 27 4.90 19.24 5.94
CA GLN A 27 4.90 19.96 7.22
C GLN A 27 4.10 21.27 7.06
N THR A 28 3.24 21.59 8.03
CA THR A 28 2.32 22.75 7.95
C THR A 28 2.67 23.90 8.89
N ASN A 29 3.73 23.77 9.70
CA ASN A 29 4.20 24.80 10.61
C ASN A 29 5.71 24.70 10.82
N ASP A 30 6.36 25.81 11.16
CA ASP A 30 7.82 25.85 11.35
C ASP A 30 8.27 25.71 12.81
N GLU A 31 7.31 25.62 13.74
CA GLU A 31 7.57 25.53 15.18
C GLU A 31 7.13 24.19 15.76
N ARG A 32 7.75 23.78 16.86
CA ARG A 32 7.37 22.56 17.56
C ARG A 32 6.06 22.76 18.36
N PRO A 33 5.17 21.76 18.41
CA PRO A 33 5.27 20.47 17.73
C PRO A 33 4.98 20.59 16.23
N PHE A 34 5.82 19.95 15.41
CA PHE A 34 5.61 19.90 13.96
C PHE A 34 4.32 19.15 13.63
N ARG A 35 3.56 19.71 12.70
CA ARG A 35 2.30 19.20 12.16
C ARG A 35 2.53 18.79 10.72
N TYR A 36 1.95 17.66 10.34
CA TYR A 36 2.09 17.08 9.01
C TYR A 36 0.70 16.76 8.43
N VAL A 37 0.57 16.93 7.12
CA VAL A 37 -0.60 16.47 6.35
C VAL A 37 -0.16 15.48 5.27
N PRO A 38 -0.97 14.47 4.91
CA PRO A 38 -0.66 13.59 3.79
C PRO A 38 -0.52 14.38 2.49
N ALA A 39 0.55 14.11 1.73
CA ALA A 39 0.76 14.69 0.41
C ALA A 39 0.31 13.75 -0.72
N LYS A 40 0.14 12.45 -0.43
CA LYS A 40 -0.32 11.41 -1.36
C LYS A 40 -1.45 10.60 -0.75
N SER A 41 -2.38 10.13 -1.57
CA SER A 41 -3.46 9.24 -1.17
C SER A 41 -2.96 7.82 -0.90
N PHE A 42 -3.78 7.03 -0.22
CA PHE A 42 -3.48 5.61 0.00
C PHE A 42 -3.41 4.86 -1.33
N GLU A 43 -4.30 5.13 -2.28
CA GLU A 43 -4.32 4.51 -3.60
C GLU A 43 -3.03 4.79 -4.38
N GLU A 44 -2.55 6.03 -4.37
CA GLU A 44 -1.31 6.41 -5.08
C GLU A 44 -0.10 5.67 -4.53
N VAL A 45 0.02 5.61 -3.20
CA VAL A 45 1.14 4.94 -2.52
C VAL A 45 1.06 3.43 -2.70
N SER A 46 -0.13 2.84 -2.48
CA SER A 46 -0.31 1.39 -2.60
C SER A 46 -0.13 0.89 -4.02
N GLY A 47 -0.60 1.62 -5.04
CA GLY A 47 -0.39 1.30 -6.44
C GLY A 47 1.09 1.31 -6.84
N SER A 48 1.83 2.36 -6.46
CA SER A 48 3.27 2.45 -6.73
C SER A 48 4.06 1.35 -6.02
N LEU A 49 3.75 1.07 -4.74
CA LEU A 49 4.43 0.00 -4.00
C LEU A 49 4.15 -1.38 -4.58
N LEU A 50 2.91 -1.63 -5.02
CA LEU A 50 2.55 -2.90 -5.66
C LEU A 50 3.26 -3.07 -7.00
N GLY A 51 3.34 -2.00 -7.81
CA GLY A 51 4.11 -1.99 -9.05
C GLY A 51 5.59 -2.32 -8.81
N ASP A 52 6.24 -1.60 -7.90
CA ASP A 52 7.63 -1.83 -7.51
C ASP A 52 7.87 -3.27 -7.02
N LEU A 53 6.91 -3.84 -6.27
CA LEU A 53 6.98 -5.22 -5.79
C LEU A 53 6.91 -6.22 -6.95
N VAL A 54 5.96 -6.03 -7.88
CA VAL A 54 5.80 -6.87 -9.07
C VAL A 54 7.07 -6.84 -9.91
N ASP A 55 7.62 -5.66 -10.17
CA ASP A 55 8.79 -5.49 -11.02
C ASP A 55 10.06 -6.06 -10.37
N ARG A 56 10.29 -5.80 -9.08
CA ARG A 56 11.54 -6.17 -8.40
C ARG A 56 11.57 -7.61 -7.89
N VAL A 57 10.44 -8.15 -7.46
CA VAL A 57 10.40 -9.48 -6.82
C VAL A 57 9.85 -10.55 -7.77
N PHE A 58 8.87 -10.19 -8.60
CA PHE A 58 8.21 -11.12 -9.52
C PHE A 58 8.63 -10.89 -10.98
N SER A 59 9.70 -10.12 -11.21
CA SER A 59 10.25 -9.81 -12.55
C SER A 59 9.18 -9.31 -13.53
N GLY A 60 8.21 -8.53 -13.04
CA GLY A 60 7.10 -8.01 -13.84
C GLY A 60 5.91 -8.97 -14.00
N SER A 61 6.00 -10.23 -13.56
CA SER A 61 4.90 -11.20 -13.72
C SER A 61 3.85 -11.04 -12.63
N ARG A 62 2.68 -10.53 -13.05
CA ARG A 62 1.48 -10.48 -12.21
C ARG A 62 0.92 -11.87 -11.94
N GLU A 63 1.10 -12.81 -12.87
CA GLU A 63 0.67 -14.20 -12.68
C GLU A 63 1.41 -14.86 -11.52
N GLN A 64 2.74 -14.70 -11.43
CA GLN A 64 3.52 -15.28 -10.34
C GLN A 64 3.12 -14.71 -8.97
N LEU A 65 2.84 -13.41 -8.90
CA LEU A 65 2.31 -12.80 -7.68
C LEU A 65 0.99 -13.44 -7.26
N LEU A 66 0.04 -13.60 -8.20
CA LEU A 66 -1.27 -14.21 -7.91
C LEU A 66 -1.16 -15.67 -7.47
N VAL A 67 -0.33 -16.46 -8.17
CA VAL A 67 -0.05 -17.85 -7.79
C VAL A 67 0.50 -17.89 -6.37
N ARG A 68 1.53 -17.09 -6.06
CA ARG A 68 2.13 -17.06 -4.72
C ARG A 68 1.13 -16.64 -3.64
N LEU A 69 0.27 -15.66 -3.94
CA LEU A 69 -0.75 -15.18 -3.00
C LEU A 69 -1.80 -16.25 -2.68
N VAL A 70 -2.20 -17.04 -3.69
CA VAL A 70 -3.23 -18.09 -3.56
C VAL A 70 -2.67 -19.41 -3.00
N GLU A 71 -1.41 -19.74 -3.30
CA GLU A 71 -0.75 -20.94 -2.81
C GLU A 71 -0.48 -20.89 -1.29
N ASP A 72 -0.01 -19.74 -0.79
CA ASP A 72 0.43 -19.61 0.60
C ASP A 72 -0.76 -19.64 1.59
N ARG A 73 -1.97 -19.28 1.12
CA ARG A 73 -3.21 -19.35 1.88
C ARG A 73 -4.40 -19.72 0.99
N LYS A 74 -5.10 -20.81 1.34
CA LYS A 74 -6.37 -21.15 0.71
C LYS A 74 -7.34 -19.97 0.82
N LEU A 75 -7.80 -19.49 -0.33
CA LEU A 75 -8.79 -18.43 -0.42
C LEU A 75 -10.04 -18.78 0.41
N THR A 76 -10.48 -17.85 1.24
CA THR A 76 -11.78 -17.92 1.89
C THR A 76 -12.89 -17.77 0.85
N LYS A 77 -14.12 -18.19 1.19
CA LYS A 77 -15.29 -18.01 0.32
C LYS A 77 -15.48 -16.55 -0.11
N LYS A 78 -15.22 -15.61 0.81
CA LYS A 78 -15.35 -14.17 0.55
C LYS A 78 -14.30 -13.68 -0.44
N GLU A 79 -13.02 -14.04 -0.24
CA GLU A 79 -11.94 -13.64 -1.14
C GLU A 79 -12.13 -14.23 -2.54
N ARG A 80 -12.56 -15.49 -2.63
CA ARG A 80 -12.90 -16.13 -3.90
C ARG A 80 -14.02 -15.37 -4.63
N SER A 81 -15.12 -15.04 -3.94
CA SER A 81 -16.23 -14.29 -4.55
C SER A 81 -15.77 -12.95 -5.12
N VAL A 82 -14.96 -12.21 -4.34
CA VAL A 82 -14.43 -10.91 -4.79
C VAL A 82 -13.55 -11.07 -6.03
N LEU A 83 -12.67 -12.07 -6.06
CA LEU A 83 -11.85 -12.34 -7.24
C LEU A 83 -12.69 -12.72 -8.47
N GLU A 84 -13.70 -13.56 -8.29
CA GLU A 84 -14.61 -13.93 -9.39
C GLU A 84 -15.37 -12.72 -9.94
N ASP A 85 -15.79 -11.79 -9.09
CA ASP A 85 -16.50 -10.59 -9.52
C ASP A 85 -15.57 -9.63 -10.28
N ILE A 86 -14.35 -9.41 -9.79
CA ILE A 86 -13.33 -8.62 -10.51
C ILE A 86 -13.04 -9.21 -11.90
N LEU A 87 -12.92 -10.53 -12.01
CA LEU A 87 -12.66 -11.21 -13.28
C LEU A 87 -13.84 -11.09 -14.27
N LYS A 88 -15.09 -11.13 -13.78
CA LYS A 88 -16.29 -10.93 -14.60
C LYS A 88 -16.36 -9.50 -15.15
N ASP A 89 -16.05 -8.52 -14.30
CA ASP A 89 -16.07 -7.11 -14.69
C ASP A 89 -14.99 -6.83 -15.73
N ALA A 90 -13.76 -7.31 -15.52
CA ALA A 90 -12.68 -7.19 -16.50
C ALA A 90 -13.03 -7.87 -17.85
N ALA A 91 -13.66 -9.04 -17.83
CA ALA A 91 -14.10 -9.73 -19.04
C ALA A 91 -15.23 -9.01 -19.79
N LYS A 92 -16.06 -8.25 -19.08
CA LYS A 92 -17.14 -7.44 -19.66
C LYS A 92 -16.60 -6.17 -20.31
N GLU A 93 -15.58 -5.55 -19.71
CA GLU A 93 -14.87 -4.40 -20.29
C GLU A 93 -14.09 -4.78 -21.55
N ALA A 94 -13.41 -5.92 -21.57
CA ALA A 94 -12.68 -6.39 -22.75
C ALA A 94 -13.56 -6.75 -23.97
N ARG A 95 -14.88 -6.91 -23.77
CA ARG A 95 -15.87 -7.21 -24.81
C ARG A 95 -16.61 -5.96 -25.32
N ARG A 96 -16.37 -4.80 -24.72
CA ARG A 96 -16.87 -3.51 -25.16
C ARG A 96 -15.82 -2.82 -26.02
#